data_AF-A0A931PZI8-F1
#
_entry.id   AF-A0A931PZI8-F1
#
_cell.length_a   1.000
_cell.length_b   1.000
_cell.length_c   1.000
_cell.angle_alpha   90.00
_cell.angle_beta   90.00
_cell.angle_gamma   90.00
#
_symmetry.space_group_name_H-M   'P 1'
#
loop_
_entity.id
_entity.type
_entity.pdbx_description
1 polymer ?
#
loop_
_entity_poly.entity_id
_entity_poly.type
_entity_poly.pdbx_seq_one_letter_code
_entity_poly.pdbx_strand_id
1 'polypeptide(L)'
;MLLLIRRYFLFFITALVLTGCKPAWQLTNKNVTQYRVNADSPKDTAFTIFLKPYYDQMASAMNQVIAISDVELIKKQPSCNMGNFFADIVKVTAEKEYNMPVDIAINL
;
A
#
# COMPACT_ATOMS: atom_id res chain seq x y z
N MET A 1 -26.91 -48.63 -2.00
CA MET A 1 -26.21 -47.97 -3.13
C MET A 1 -25.89 -46.50 -2.84
N LEU A 2 -26.86 -45.67 -2.42
CA LEU A 2 -26.66 -44.24 -2.11
C LEU A 2 -25.63 -43.93 -0.99
N LEU A 3 -25.53 -44.76 0.05
CA LEU A 3 -24.56 -44.57 1.15
C LEU A 3 -23.11 -44.84 0.73
N LEU A 4 -22.89 -45.74 -0.22
CA LEU A 4 -21.57 -46.03 -0.78
C LEU A 4 -21.11 -44.87 -1.69
N ILE A 5 -22.01 -44.38 -2.55
CA ILE A 5 -21.78 -43.20 -3.39
C ILE A 5 -21.44 -41.96 -2.54
N ARG A 6 -22.16 -41.75 -1.42
CA ARG A 6 -21.88 -40.64 -0.49
C ARG A 6 -20.50 -40.75 0.18
N ARG A 7 -20.04 -41.97 0.49
CA ARG A 7 -18.71 -42.23 1.06
C ARG A 7 -17.60 -41.96 0.04
N TYR A 8 -17.77 -42.39 -1.22
CA TYR A 8 -16.81 -42.12 -2.29
C TYR A 8 -16.74 -40.63 -2.65
N PHE A 9 -17.88 -39.93 -2.63
CA PHE A 9 -17.92 -38.49 -2.88
C PHE A 9 -17.19 -37.69 -1.79
N LEU A 10 -17.38 -38.03 -0.53
CA LEU A 10 -16.64 -37.44 0.60
C LEU A 10 -15.13 -37.70 0.50
N PHE A 11 -14.73 -38.90 0.10
CA PHE A 11 -13.33 -39.23 -0.10
C PHE A 11 -12.71 -38.40 -1.24
N PHE A 12 -13.44 -38.23 -2.34
CA PHE A 12 -12.98 -37.46 -3.50
C PHE A 12 -12.84 -35.96 -3.18
N ILE A 13 -13.78 -35.37 -2.44
CA ILE A 13 -13.68 -33.98 -1.96
C ILE A 13 -12.47 -33.80 -1.04
N THR A 14 -12.25 -34.75 -0.12
CA THR A 14 -11.13 -34.67 0.82
C THR A 14 -9.79 -34.76 0.07
N ALA A 15 -9.69 -35.63 -0.93
CA ALA A 15 -8.51 -35.73 -1.78
C ALA A 15 -8.24 -34.44 -2.56
N LEU A 16 -9.29 -33.79 -3.08
CA LEU A 16 -9.16 -32.54 -3.85
C LEU A 16 -8.59 -31.40 -3.01
N VAL A 17 -9.06 -31.23 -1.77
CA VAL A 17 -8.60 -30.15 -0.86
C VAL A 17 -7.13 -30.31 -0.47
N LEU A 18 -6.63 -31.53 -0.35
CA LEU A 18 -5.24 -31.80 0.03
C LEU A 18 -4.21 -31.46 -1.07
N THR A 19 -4.64 -31.38 -2.34
CA THR A 19 -3.73 -31.04 -3.46
C THR A 19 -3.44 -29.54 -3.63
N GLY A 20 -4.18 -28.68 -2.92
CA GLY A 20 -4.11 -27.22 -3.10
C GLY A 20 -2.96 -26.52 -2.37
N CYS A 21 -2.29 -27.19 -1.42
CA CYS A 21 -1.26 -26.57 -0.60
C CYS A 21 0.08 -26.51 -1.35
N LYS A 22 0.27 -25.50 -2.20
CA LYS A 22 1.58 -25.18 -2.79
C LYS A 22 2.35 -24.20 -1.90
N PRO A 23 3.63 -24.43 -1.59
CA PRO A 23 4.45 -23.45 -0.90
C PRO A 23 4.61 -22.21 -1.79
N ALA A 24 4.12 -21.07 -1.33
CA ALA A 24 4.33 -19.79 -1.98
C ALA A 24 5.75 -19.30 -1.63
N TRP A 25 6.69 -19.48 -2.55
CA TRP A 25 8.04 -18.95 -2.41
C TRP A 25 8.00 -17.42 -2.54
N GLN A 26 8.09 -16.73 -1.41
CA GLN A 26 8.24 -15.28 -1.37
C GLN A 26 9.74 -14.96 -1.44
N LEU A 27 10.13 -14.07 -2.37
CA LEU A 27 11.48 -13.53 -2.42
C LEU A 27 11.73 -12.70 -1.15
N THR A 28 12.32 -13.33 -0.13
CA THR A 28 12.55 -12.70 1.18
C THR A 28 13.79 -11.81 1.20
N ASN A 29 14.73 -12.01 0.27
CA ASN A 29 16.01 -11.31 0.33
C ASN A 29 16.49 -10.89 -1.07
N LYS A 30 16.34 -9.60 -1.36
CA LYS A 30 17.04 -8.93 -2.46
C LYS A 30 18.18 -8.17 -1.79
N ASN A 31 19.42 -8.60 -2.00
CA ASN A 31 20.62 -7.89 -1.58
C ASN A 31 20.74 -6.58 -2.38
N VAL A 32 19.93 -5.59 -2.03
CA VAL A 32 20.06 -4.22 -2.54
C VAL A 32 20.96 -3.50 -1.55
N THR A 33 22.13 -3.06 -2.01
CA THR A 33 22.94 -2.09 -1.28
C THR A 33 22.14 -0.79 -1.18
N GLN A 34 21.53 -0.56 -0.01
CA GLN A 34 20.83 0.68 0.29
C GLN A 34 21.85 1.73 0.74
N TYR A 35 22.00 2.78 -0.04
CA TYR A 35 22.76 3.95 0.39
C TYR A 35 21.90 4.78 1.33
N ARG A 36 22.22 4.75 2.64
CA ARG A 36 21.57 5.63 3.61
C ARG A 36 22.14 7.03 3.48
N VAL A 37 21.29 7.97 3.07
CA VAL A 37 21.58 9.40 3.16
C VAL A 37 21.21 9.85 4.58
N ASN A 38 22.20 10.28 5.33
CA ASN A 38 22.02 10.84 6.68
C ASN A 38 22.37 12.33 6.68
N ALA A 39 22.05 13.04 7.75
CA ALA A 39 22.34 14.49 7.87
C ALA A 39 23.85 14.80 7.73
N ASP A 40 24.69 13.87 8.18
CA ASP A 40 26.15 13.95 8.15
C ASP A 40 26.77 13.46 6.81
N SER A 41 25.94 13.01 5.86
CA SER A 41 26.43 12.61 4.55
C SER A 41 27.07 13.82 3.84
N PRO A 42 28.20 13.63 3.13
CA PRO A 42 28.91 14.71 2.46
C PRO A 42 27.98 15.39 1.45
N LYS A 43 27.89 16.72 1.55
CA LYS A 43 27.06 17.54 0.68
C LYS A 43 27.92 18.18 -0.39
N ASP A 44 27.51 18.04 -1.64
CA ASP A 44 28.10 18.76 -2.75
C ASP A 44 27.48 20.16 -2.82
N THR A 45 28.31 21.18 -2.57
CA THR A 45 27.88 22.58 -2.59
C THR A 45 27.42 23.04 -3.98
N ALA A 46 28.07 22.59 -5.05
CA ALA A 46 27.70 22.96 -6.42
C ALA A 46 26.32 22.38 -6.78
N PHE A 47 26.09 21.12 -6.43
CA PHE A 47 24.79 20.46 -6.66
C PHE A 47 23.68 21.06 -5.78
N THR A 48 24.01 21.44 -4.55
CA THR A 48 23.06 22.12 -3.64
C THR A 48 22.63 23.47 -4.20
N ILE A 49 23.57 24.27 -4.70
CA ILE A 49 23.26 25.58 -5.32
C ILE A 49 22.40 25.38 -6.58
N PHE A 50 22.73 24.38 -7.41
CA PHE A 50 21.96 24.05 -8.60
C PHE A 50 20.51 23.64 -8.30
N LEU A 51 20.29 22.82 -7.27
CA LEU A 51 18.94 22.37 -6.90
C LEU A 51 18.12 23.40 -6.13
N LYS A 52 18.78 24.35 -5.43
CA LYS A 52 18.11 25.31 -4.55
C LYS A 52 16.89 26.02 -5.16
N PRO A 53 16.93 26.60 -6.38
CA PRO A 53 15.77 27.31 -6.93
C PRO A 53 14.56 26.40 -7.18
N TYR A 54 14.77 25.11 -7.46
CA TYR A 54 13.69 24.12 -7.63
C TYR A 54 13.08 23.75 -6.28
N TYR A 55 13.92 23.54 -5.27
CA TYR A 55 13.46 23.30 -3.91
C TYR A 55 12.64 24.47 -3.38
N ASP A 56 13.11 25.71 -3.57
CA ASP A 56 12.42 26.91 -3.06
C ASP A 56 11.02 27.05 -3.68
N GLN A 57 10.88 26.82 -4.99
CA GLN A 57 9.58 26.82 -5.66
C GLN A 57 8.66 25.71 -5.15
N MET A 58 9.17 24.49 -5.06
CA MET A 58 8.42 23.35 -4.54
C MET A 58 7.98 23.57 -3.10
N ALA A 59 8.87 24.07 -2.24
CA ALA A 59 8.61 24.33 -0.83
C ALA A 59 7.52 25.39 -0.63
N SER A 60 7.44 26.39 -1.51
CA SER A 60 6.39 27.41 -1.46
C SER A 60 4.99 26.82 -1.64
N ALA A 61 4.85 25.79 -2.49
CA ALA A 61 3.58 25.09 -2.69
C ALA A 61 3.36 23.99 -1.62
N MET A 62 4.40 23.25 -1.25
CA MET A 62 4.27 22.09 -0.36
C MET A 62 4.10 22.44 1.12
N ASN A 63 4.64 23.58 1.57
CA ASN A 63 4.56 23.99 2.98
C ASN A 63 3.26 24.73 3.32
N GLN A 64 2.36 24.89 2.35
CA GLN A 64 1.04 25.45 2.61
C GLN A 64 0.19 24.45 3.40
N VAL A 65 -0.30 24.87 4.57
CA VAL A 65 -1.22 24.06 5.37
C VAL A 65 -2.59 24.02 4.68
N ILE A 66 -3.01 22.84 4.22
CA ILE A 66 -4.30 22.63 3.56
C ILE A 66 -5.41 22.20 4.53
N ALA A 67 -5.05 21.56 5.64
CA ALA A 67 -5.98 21.07 6.66
C ALA A 67 -5.22 20.72 7.95
N ILE A 68 -5.96 20.67 9.05
CA ILE A 68 -5.48 20.16 10.35
C ILE A 68 -6.37 18.98 10.72
N SER A 69 -5.77 17.88 11.19
CA SER A 69 -6.50 16.71 11.69
C SER A 69 -6.50 16.74 13.22
N ASP A 70 -7.67 16.62 13.82
CA ASP A 70 -7.81 16.53 15.29
C ASP A 70 -7.24 15.22 15.85
N VAL A 71 -7.16 14.19 15.00
CA VAL A 71 -6.62 12.87 15.34
C VAL A 71 -5.28 12.65 14.65
N GLU A 72 -4.36 11.99 15.34
CA GLU A 72 -3.07 11.61 14.78
C GLU A 72 -3.27 10.56 13.66
N LEU A 73 -2.74 10.82 12.46
CA LEU A 73 -2.75 9.86 11.36
C LEU A 73 -1.53 8.94 11.46
N ILE A 74 -1.75 7.70 11.86
CA ILE A 74 -0.70 6.72 12.13
C ILE A 74 -0.61 5.72 10.98
N LYS A 75 0.61 5.47 10.49
CA LYS A 75 0.89 4.41 9.51
C LYS A 75 1.22 3.10 10.22
N LYS A 76 0.36 2.09 10.08
CA LYS A 76 0.53 0.75 10.66
C LYS A 76 -0.06 -0.34 9.74
N GLN A 77 0.50 -1.55 9.81
CA GLN A 77 -0.03 -2.74 9.14
C GLN A 77 -0.81 -3.63 10.15
N PRO A 78 -1.81 -4.40 9.71
CA PRO A 78 -2.33 -4.52 8.34
C PRO A 78 -3.32 -3.41 7.96
N SER A 79 -4.03 -2.82 8.93
CA SER A 79 -4.94 -1.68 8.74
C SER A 79 -4.58 -0.54 9.70
N CYS A 80 -4.83 0.70 9.28
CA CYS A 80 -4.59 1.90 10.09
C CYS A 80 -5.50 3.06 9.69
N ASN A 81 -5.64 4.04 10.57
CA ASN A 81 -6.53 5.18 10.35
C ASN A 81 -6.07 6.05 9.17
N MET A 82 -4.76 6.23 8.99
CA MET A 82 -4.21 6.93 7.83
C MET A 82 -4.58 6.18 6.54
N GLY A 83 -4.41 4.86 6.51
CA GLY A 83 -4.76 4.04 5.34
C GLY A 83 -6.24 4.13 4.97
N ASN A 84 -7.12 4.06 5.97
CA ASN A 84 -8.57 4.21 5.78
C ASN A 84 -8.93 5.61 5.27
N PHE A 85 -8.36 6.66 5.85
CA PHE A 85 -8.59 8.03 5.43
C PHE A 85 -8.23 8.25 3.95
N PHE A 86 -7.10 7.71 3.50
CA PHE A 86 -6.73 7.77 2.09
C PHE A 86 -7.68 6.96 1.19
N ALA A 87 -8.17 5.81 1.63
CA ALA A 87 -9.17 5.03 0.87
C ALA A 87 -10.48 5.82 0.68
N ASP A 88 -10.93 6.52 1.72
CA ASP A 88 -12.11 7.39 1.64
C ASP A 88 -11.90 8.54 0.66
N ILE A 89 -10.73 9.19 0.68
CA ILE A 89 -10.37 10.24 -0.30
C ILE A 89 -10.43 9.70 -1.73
N VAL A 90 -9.88 8.51 -1.98
CA VAL A 90 -9.91 7.89 -3.30
C VAL A 90 -11.34 7.63 -3.75
N LYS A 91 -12.19 7.08 -2.86
CA LYS A 91 -13.61 6.85 -3.14
C LYS A 91 -14.33 8.13 -3.53
N VAL A 92 -14.24 9.17 -2.68
CA VAL A 92 -14.93 10.46 -2.90
C VAL A 92 -14.45 11.15 -4.17
N THR A 93 -13.14 11.09 -4.45
CA THR A 93 -12.56 11.68 -5.67
C THR A 93 -13.05 10.95 -6.91
N ALA A 94 -13.05 9.61 -6.89
CA ALA A 94 -13.54 8.82 -8.01
C ALA A 94 -15.04 9.06 -8.28
N GLU A 95 -15.88 9.13 -7.24
CA GLU A 95 -17.31 9.44 -7.39
C GLU A 95 -17.53 10.81 -8.04
N LYS A 96 -16.70 11.79 -7.68
CA LYS A 96 -16.75 13.13 -8.24
C LYS A 96 -16.30 13.19 -9.71
N GLU A 97 -15.18 12.56 -10.05
CA GLU A 97 -14.60 12.62 -11.40
C GLU A 97 -15.42 11.81 -12.42
N TYR A 98 -15.95 10.66 -12.01
CA TYR A 98 -16.70 9.77 -12.91
C TYR A 98 -18.22 9.97 -12.84
N ASN A 99 -18.70 10.83 -11.93
CA ASN A 99 -20.12 11.12 -11.71
C ASN A 99 -20.98 9.84 -11.57
N MET A 100 -20.43 8.85 -10.86
CA MET A 100 -21.03 7.54 -10.64
C MET A 100 -20.73 7.05 -9.23
N PRO A 101 -21.61 6.24 -8.62
CA PRO A 101 -21.36 5.69 -7.29
C PRO A 101 -20.17 4.71 -7.31
N VAL A 102 -19.34 4.76 -6.27
CA VAL A 102 -18.20 3.85 -6.08
C VAL A 102 -18.40 3.11 -4.76
N ASP A 103 -18.54 1.80 -4.83
CA ASP A 103 -18.82 0.98 -3.64
C ASP A 103 -17.55 0.65 -2.83
N ILE A 104 -16.40 0.51 -3.50
CA ILE A 104 -15.16 0.04 -2.89
C ILE A 104 -13.98 0.87 -3.39
N ALA A 105 -13.13 1.31 -2.47
CA ALA A 105 -11.81 1.88 -2.75
C ALA A 105 -10.74 1.10 -1.99
N ILE A 106 -9.61 0.84 -2.65
CA ILE A 106 -8.48 0.09 -2.10
C ILE A 106 -7.26 0.98 -2.12
N ASN A 107 -6.58 1.08 -0.97
CA ASN A 107 -5.31 1.76 -0.82
C ASN A 107 -4.22 0.70 -0.53
N LEU A 108 -3.11 0.74 -1.27
CA LEU A 108 -2.05 -0.29 -1.26
C LEU A 108 -0.88 0.05 -0.32
#